data_AF-A0A959GTU9-F1
#
_entry.id   AF-A0A959GTU9-F1
#
_cell.length_a   1.000
_cell.length_b   1.000
_cell.length_c   1.000
_cell.angle_alpha   90.00
_cell.angle_beta   90.00
_cell.angle_gamma   90.00
#
_symmetry.space_group_name_H-M   'P 1'
#
loop_
_entity.id
_entity.type
_entity.pdbx_description
1 polymer ?
#
loop_
_entity_poly.entity_id
_entity_poly.type
_entity_poly.pdbx_seq_one_letter_code
_entity_poly.pdbx_strand_id
1 'polypeptide(L)'
;MEILRCGLSSSFSKAFSLRHIAGSSNLFFEYYLTLAILLMGFGLAAHPISISWATLHAYPDKVDVQFNILAEDLFLFHAIAPDDNGMFPPATLQAAAEKHQAFLSQYFFLEGLDGQRLEGRFIRCQPFDMPAGGIHRDSLMQYSLLYFFEYCTAQPMSGLRAYQQFGGSRAAVPAVMMASAFQEGAQAPLLSEISFGHPWLLHFDWETPGNFGRDKGQPSPFARKEDLTTLLQINEAGIWQEISLPFEKLETLMPVPRARAACLERSEEVLLKHDVAACFSRQARITADGVPLYPVSVHVAFSGAQGADGLLLADAAVQVELFYPLEKAPDDVVVSWDLFSWQARSWALEATAFGQSSRFTFSRYQPEFHWQRDTGEAGQKAGGE
;
A
#
# COMPACT_ATOMS: atom_id res chain seq x y z
N MET A 1 -50.60 45.54 -4.59
CA MET A 1 -50.47 46.33 -3.36
C MET A 1 -48.99 46.35 -3.03
N GLU A 2 -48.20 47.24 -3.61
CA GLU A 2 -48.06 48.67 -3.25
C GLU A 2 -47.66 48.86 -1.78
N ILE A 3 -46.73 49.72 -1.34
CA ILE A 3 -45.82 50.76 -1.88
C ILE A 3 -44.99 51.15 -0.61
N LEU A 4 -43.64 51.13 -0.60
CA LEU A 4 -42.69 52.21 -0.96
C LEU A 4 -42.32 53.19 0.19
N ARG A 5 -41.02 53.60 0.17
CA ARG A 5 -40.36 54.83 0.72
C ARG A 5 -39.72 54.78 2.12
N CYS A 6 -38.58 55.42 2.40
CA CYS A 6 -37.51 56.10 1.64
C CYS A 6 -36.40 56.56 2.62
N GLY A 7 -35.20 56.86 2.10
CA GLY A 7 -34.18 57.70 2.76
C GLY A 7 -32.76 57.41 2.24
N LEU A 8 -32.37 57.75 1.01
CA LEU A 8 -31.77 59.01 0.52
C LEU A 8 -30.47 59.49 1.20
N SER A 9 -29.36 59.41 0.46
CA SER A 9 -28.33 60.46 0.24
C SER A 9 -27.20 59.84 -0.62
N SER A 10 -27.13 60.09 -1.93
CA SER A 10 -26.33 61.14 -2.62
C SER A 10 -24.81 60.90 -2.48
N SER A 11 -23.93 61.03 -3.48
CA SER A 11 -23.94 61.39 -4.90
C SER A 11 -22.49 61.15 -5.36
N PHE A 12 -22.22 60.66 -6.57
CA PHE A 12 -21.15 61.21 -7.43
C PHE A 12 -21.19 60.53 -8.81
N SER A 13 -21.79 61.28 -9.74
CA SER A 13 -21.73 61.08 -11.17
C SER A 13 -20.38 61.55 -11.70
N LYS A 14 -19.80 60.82 -12.66
CA LYS A 14 -19.26 61.42 -13.89
C LYS A 14 -19.20 60.39 -15.01
N ALA A 15 -20.10 60.58 -15.96
CA ALA A 15 -20.16 59.89 -17.24
C ALA A 15 -18.97 60.23 -18.13
N PHE A 16 -18.53 59.28 -18.95
CA PHE A 16 -17.78 59.55 -20.17
C PHE A 16 -18.54 58.98 -21.36
N SER A 17 -18.69 59.83 -22.38
CA SER A 17 -19.60 59.74 -23.51
C SER A 17 -19.05 58.86 -24.63
N LEU A 18 -19.91 57.98 -25.16
CA LEU A 18 -19.75 57.32 -26.45
C LEU A 18 -20.12 58.29 -27.58
N ARG A 19 -19.23 58.47 -28.56
CA ARG A 19 -19.57 58.92 -29.92
C ARG A 19 -19.14 57.86 -30.92
N HIS A 20 -20.09 57.53 -31.79
CA HIS A 20 -19.96 56.70 -32.99
C HIS A 20 -18.85 57.20 -33.93
N ILE A 21 -18.07 56.25 -34.46
CA ILE A 21 -17.57 56.30 -35.83
C ILE A 21 -18.01 55.01 -36.51
N ALA A 22 -18.94 55.13 -37.46
CA ALA A 22 -19.24 54.10 -38.44
C ALA A 22 -18.26 54.24 -39.60
N GLY A 23 -17.66 53.14 -40.03
CA GLY A 23 -16.80 53.12 -41.22
C GLY A 23 -15.99 51.84 -41.37
N SER A 24 -16.50 50.95 -42.24
CA SER A 24 -15.73 49.95 -43.01
C SER A 24 -14.72 49.06 -42.24
N SER A 25 -15.17 47.92 -41.72
CA SER A 25 -14.25 46.82 -41.33
C SER A 25 -14.93 45.44 -41.15
N ASN A 26 -16.04 45.15 -41.84
CA ASN A 26 -16.66 43.81 -41.70
C ASN A 26 -16.03 42.70 -42.55
N LEU A 27 -15.19 43.03 -43.55
CA LEU A 27 -14.51 42.01 -44.36
C LEU A 27 -13.30 41.36 -43.65
N PHE A 28 -12.67 42.05 -42.71
CA PHE A 28 -11.57 41.48 -41.92
C PHE A 28 -12.08 40.64 -40.74
N PHE A 29 -13.18 41.05 -40.10
CA PHE A 29 -13.73 40.32 -38.97
C PHE A 29 -14.30 38.95 -39.38
N GLU A 30 -14.97 38.87 -40.54
CA GLU A 30 -15.47 37.59 -41.04
C GLU A 30 -14.34 36.64 -41.46
N TYR A 31 -13.21 37.16 -41.98
CA TYR A 31 -12.04 36.35 -42.34
C TYR A 31 -11.29 35.81 -41.11
N TYR A 32 -11.16 36.62 -40.05
CA TYR A 32 -10.57 36.16 -38.79
C TYR A 32 -11.49 35.22 -38.01
N LEU A 33 -12.81 35.40 -38.10
CA LEU A 33 -13.77 34.49 -37.45
C LEU A 33 -13.83 33.14 -38.19
N THR A 34 -13.80 33.12 -39.53
CA THR A 34 -13.67 31.87 -40.29
C THR A 34 -12.31 31.22 -40.10
N LEU A 35 -11.20 31.96 -40.05
CA LEU A 35 -9.88 31.41 -39.71
C LEU A 35 -9.82 30.87 -38.28
N ALA A 36 -10.45 31.55 -37.32
CA ALA A 36 -10.55 31.08 -35.93
C ALA A 36 -11.43 29.83 -35.80
N ILE A 37 -12.52 29.73 -36.56
CA ILE A 37 -13.37 28.52 -36.62
C ILE A 37 -12.66 27.39 -37.39
N LEU A 38 -11.85 27.69 -38.40
CA LEU A 38 -11.01 26.70 -39.11
C LEU A 38 -9.85 26.20 -38.23
N LEU A 39 -9.31 27.07 -37.35
CA LEU A 39 -8.30 26.71 -36.36
C LEU A 39 -8.90 25.98 -35.14
N MET A 40 -10.16 26.25 -34.78
CA MET A 40 -10.92 25.46 -33.80
C MET A 40 -11.50 24.15 -34.38
N GLY A 41 -11.40 23.95 -35.71
CA GLY A 41 -11.77 22.71 -36.39
C GLY A 41 -10.73 21.59 -36.26
N PHE A 42 -9.55 21.88 -35.72
CA PHE A 42 -8.68 20.85 -35.16
C PHE A 42 -9.26 20.50 -33.79
N GLY A 43 -9.86 19.30 -33.70
CA GLY A 43 -10.38 18.79 -32.46
C GLY A 43 -9.39 19.06 -31.33
N LEU A 44 -9.88 19.71 -30.28
CA LEU A 44 -9.28 19.65 -28.95
C LEU A 44 -9.31 18.17 -28.54
N ALA A 45 -8.41 17.37 -29.11
CA ALA A 45 -7.91 16.17 -28.48
C ALA A 45 -7.27 16.70 -27.20
N ALA A 46 -7.99 16.59 -26.09
CA ALA A 46 -7.40 16.80 -24.77
C ALA A 46 -6.04 16.08 -24.80
N HIS A 47 -4.95 16.84 -24.64
CA HIS A 47 -3.62 16.25 -24.69
C HIS A 47 -3.60 15.07 -23.71
N PRO A 48 -3.30 13.84 -24.17
CA PRO A 48 -3.37 12.68 -23.30
C PRO A 48 -2.41 12.90 -22.13
N ILE A 49 -2.91 12.70 -20.92
CA ILE A 49 -2.09 12.69 -19.71
C ILE A 49 -1.74 11.22 -19.47
N SER A 50 -0.46 10.93 -19.33
CA SER A 50 -0.02 9.60 -18.90
C SER A 50 -0.30 9.46 -17.41
N ILE A 51 -1.08 8.46 -17.04
CA ILE A 51 -1.32 8.07 -15.64
C ILE A 51 -0.69 6.70 -15.43
N SER A 52 0.24 6.63 -14.49
CA SER A 52 0.94 5.41 -14.12
C SER A 52 0.82 5.15 -12.62
N TRP A 53 1.08 3.92 -12.19
CA TRP A 53 1.10 3.57 -10.77
C TRP A 53 2.45 3.00 -10.36
N ALA A 54 2.91 3.36 -9.16
CA ALA A 54 4.07 2.76 -8.52
C ALA A 54 3.73 2.29 -7.11
N THR A 55 4.17 1.09 -6.78
CA THR A 55 4.11 0.54 -5.42
C THR A 55 5.51 0.29 -4.92
N LEU A 56 5.89 0.97 -3.85
CA LEU A 56 7.18 0.84 -3.18
C LEU A 56 6.99 -0.05 -1.95
N HIS A 57 7.86 -1.05 -1.79
CA HIS A 57 7.96 -1.87 -0.59
C HIS A 57 9.34 -1.69 0.01
N ALA A 58 9.43 -0.99 1.14
CA ALA A 58 10.68 -0.73 1.84
C ALA A 58 10.96 -1.82 2.87
N TYR A 59 12.17 -2.36 2.80
CA TYR A 59 12.76 -3.32 3.72
C TYR A 59 14.02 -2.72 4.36
N PRO A 60 14.55 -3.30 5.44
CA PRO A 60 15.79 -2.83 6.05
C PRO A 60 17.00 -2.81 5.11
N ASP A 61 17.04 -3.70 4.12
CA ASP A 61 18.19 -3.92 3.22
C ASP A 61 17.88 -3.61 1.75
N LYS A 62 16.65 -3.21 1.42
CA LYS A 62 16.26 -2.88 0.05
C LYS A 62 14.92 -2.14 -0.06
N VAL A 63 14.65 -1.63 -1.25
CA VAL A 63 13.31 -1.17 -1.65
C VAL A 63 12.93 -1.87 -2.96
N ASP A 64 11.82 -2.60 -2.95
CA ASP A 64 11.23 -3.16 -4.17
C ASP A 64 10.23 -2.15 -4.75
N VAL A 65 10.28 -1.94 -6.06
CA VAL A 65 9.36 -1.05 -6.76
C VAL A 65 8.66 -1.81 -7.87
N GLN A 66 7.33 -1.81 -7.82
CA GLN A 66 6.47 -2.32 -8.87
C GLN A 66 5.81 -1.16 -9.61
N PHE A 67 5.96 -1.12 -10.93
CA PHE A 67 5.20 -0.21 -11.78
C PHE A 67 4.05 -0.94 -12.43
N ASN A 68 2.88 -0.30 -12.50
CA ASN A 68 1.78 -0.71 -13.36
C ASN A 68 1.62 0.35 -14.45
N ILE A 69 1.99 -0.02 -15.67
CA ILE A 69 2.09 0.88 -16.83
C ILE A 69 1.06 0.47 -17.87
N LEU A 70 0.23 1.40 -18.32
CA LEU A 70 -0.76 1.13 -19.36
C LEU A 70 -0.05 0.88 -20.71
N ALA A 71 -0.63 0.04 -21.56
CA ALA A 71 -0.10 -0.14 -22.91
C ALA A 71 -0.14 1.17 -23.73
N GLU A 72 -1.01 2.11 -23.36
CA GLU A 72 -1.05 3.47 -23.92
C GLU A 72 0.28 4.23 -23.70
N ASP A 73 0.94 4.07 -22.56
CA ASP A 73 2.23 4.73 -22.30
C ASP A 73 3.32 4.25 -23.27
N LEU A 74 3.21 3.01 -23.77
CA LEU A 74 4.10 2.53 -24.82
C LEU A 74 3.93 3.33 -26.12
N PHE A 75 2.68 3.64 -26.47
CA PHE A 75 2.35 4.51 -27.59
C PHE A 75 2.84 5.94 -27.36
N LEU A 76 2.57 6.51 -26.19
CA LEU A 76 2.90 7.90 -25.87
C LEU A 76 4.42 8.17 -25.81
N PHE A 77 5.21 7.24 -25.26
CA PHE A 77 6.64 7.47 -25.02
C PHE A 77 7.58 6.82 -26.03
N HIS A 78 7.14 5.80 -26.78
CA HIS A 78 8.01 5.08 -27.74
C HIS A 78 7.64 5.28 -29.20
N ALA A 79 6.68 6.17 -29.50
CA ALA A 79 6.27 6.55 -30.85
C ALA A 79 5.98 5.34 -31.77
N ILE A 80 5.40 4.28 -31.19
CA ILE A 80 4.93 3.14 -31.98
C ILE A 80 3.70 3.53 -32.79
N ALA A 81 3.58 2.99 -34.00
CA ALA A 81 2.44 3.25 -34.87
C ALA A 81 1.53 2.00 -34.95
N PRO A 82 0.21 2.18 -35.01
CA PRO A 82 -0.68 1.10 -35.40
C PRO A 82 -0.51 0.76 -36.88
N ASP A 83 -0.98 -0.41 -37.28
CA ASP A 83 -1.13 -0.81 -38.68
C ASP A 83 -2.31 -0.09 -39.37
N ASP A 84 -2.55 -0.43 -40.64
CA ASP A 84 -3.60 0.16 -41.47
C ASP A 84 -5.03 -0.06 -40.90
N ASN A 85 -5.20 -1.02 -39.98
CA ASN A 85 -6.47 -1.32 -39.32
C ASN A 85 -6.56 -0.68 -37.91
N GLY A 86 -5.61 0.18 -37.54
CA GLY A 86 -5.59 0.78 -36.20
C GLY A 86 -5.13 -0.18 -35.10
N MET A 87 -4.55 -1.32 -35.46
CA MET A 87 -4.09 -2.35 -34.52
C MET A 87 -2.61 -2.21 -34.24
N PHE A 88 -2.22 -2.39 -32.98
CA PHE A 88 -0.82 -2.51 -32.58
C PHE A 88 -0.44 -4.00 -32.56
N PRO A 89 0.43 -4.46 -33.47
CA PRO A 89 0.82 -5.86 -33.53
C PRO A 89 1.56 -6.30 -32.25
N PRO A 90 1.43 -7.57 -31.82
CA PRO A 90 2.10 -8.08 -30.62
C PRO A 90 3.61 -7.80 -30.59
N ALA A 91 4.29 -8.01 -31.72
CA ALA A 91 5.74 -7.78 -31.83
C ALA A 91 6.12 -6.31 -31.61
N THR A 92 5.29 -5.38 -32.08
CA THR A 92 5.51 -3.94 -31.90
C THR A 92 5.36 -3.53 -30.44
N LEU A 93 4.31 -4.02 -29.77
CA LEU A 93 4.06 -3.75 -28.35
C LEU A 93 5.14 -4.37 -27.46
N GLN A 94 5.57 -5.60 -27.77
CA GLN A 94 6.65 -6.27 -27.05
C GLN A 94 7.97 -5.50 -27.15
N ALA A 95 8.36 -5.07 -28.36
CA ALA A 95 9.57 -4.27 -28.55
C ALA A 95 9.50 -2.91 -27.83
N ALA A 96 8.32 -2.30 -27.75
CA ALA A 96 8.12 -1.08 -27.00
C ALA A 96 8.19 -1.29 -25.48
N ALA A 97 7.65 -2.41 -24.98
CA ALA A 97 7.74 -2.79 -23.57
C ALA A 97 9.20 -2.95 -23.11
N GLU A 98 10.03 -3.61 -23.92
CA GLU A 98 11.46 -3.77 -23.66
C GLU A 98 12.19 -2.41 -23.60
N LYS A 99 11.88 -1.48 -24.51
CA LYS A 99 12.39 -0.10 -24.44
C LYS A 99 11.90 0.64 -23.21
N HIS A 100 10.68 0.36 -22.78
CA HIS A 100 10.07 1.02 -21.62
C HIS A 100 10.75 0.64 -20.30
N GLN A 101 11.38 -0.53 -20.20
CA GLN A 101 12.25 -0.86 -19.07
C GLN A 101 13.37 0.17 -18.87
N ALA A 102 14.09 0.51 -19.95
CA ALA A 102 15.18 1.48 -19.88
C ALA A 102 14.64 2.88 -19.57
N PHE A 103 13.47 3.23 -20.12
CA PHE A 103 12.76 4.47 -19.81
C PHE A 103 12.46 4.60 -18.31
N LEU A 104 11.91 3.57 -17.67
CA LEU A 104 11.62 3.56 -16.23
C LEU A 104 12.90 3.75 -15.41
N SER A 105 13.97 3.04 -15.75
CA SER A 105 15.27 3.14 -15.06
C SER A 105 15.87 4.55 -15.14
N GLN A 106 15.62 5.23 -16.26
CA GLN A 106 16.15 6.57 -16.49
C GLN A 106 15.34 7.64 -15.77
N TYR A 107 14.00 7.56 -15.85
CA TYR A 107 13.10 8.66 -15.47
C TYR A 107 12.36 8.44 -14.15
N PHE A 108 12.43 7.26 -13.55
CA PHE A 108 12.08 7.05 -12.15
C PHE A 108 13.34 6.71 -11.37
N PHE A 109 13.51 7.32 -10.20
CA PHE A 109 14.61 6.99 -9.32
C PHE A 109 14.31 7.29 -7.86
N LEU A 110 15.03 6.59 -7.00
CA LEU A 110 15.03 6.79 -5.56
C LEU A 110 16.33 7.45 -5.14
N GLU A 111 16.24 8.41 -4.22
CA GLU A 111 17.37 9.09 -3.61
C GLU A 111 17.27 8.95 -2.08
N GLY A 112 18.36 8.60 -1.42
CA GLY A 112 18.44 8.65 0.04
C GLY A 112 18.27 10.08 0.58
N LEU A 113 17.96 10.22 1.87
CA LEU A 113 17.85 11.56 2.48
C LEU A 113 19.16 12.34 2.44
N ASP A 114 20.29 11.63 2.36
CA ASP A 114 21.65 12.14 2.18
C ASP A 114 21.93 12.66 0.77
N GLY A 115 21.01 12.48 -0.17
CA GLY A 115 21.15 12.92 -1.56
C GLY A 115 21.79 11.88 -2.49
N GLN A 116 22.11 10.67 -2.02
CA GLN A 116 22.68 9.64 -2.87
C GLN A 116 21.59 8.90 -3.65
N ARG A 117 21.74 8.80 -4.97
CA ARG A 117 20.84 8.01 -5.81
C ARG A 117 21.07 6.52 -5.58
N LEU A 118 19.99 5.79 -5.34
CA LEU A 118 20.01 4.34 -5.22
C LEU A 118 20.12 3.70 -6.61
N GLU A 119 20.94 2.66 -6.72
CA GLU A 119 21.07 1.88 -7.95
C GLU A 119 19.90 0.90 -8.07
N GLY A 120 19.03 1.13 -9.06
CA GLY A 120 17.90 0.26 -9.35
C GLY A 120 18.30 -0.88 -10.28
N ARG A 121 18.03 -2.12 -9.87
CA ARG A 121 18.19 -3.31 -10.69
C ARG A 121 16.84 -3.77 -11.22
N PHE A 122 16.72 -3.89 -12.53
CA PHE A 122 15.54 -4.51 -13.14
C PHE A 122 15.51 -6.02 -12.83
N ILE A 123 14.35 -6.51 -12.40
CA ILE A 123 14.14 -7.92 -12.06
C ILE A 123 13.37 -8.63 -13.17
N ARG A 124 12.19 -8.12 -13.54
CA ARG A 124 11.35 -8.72 -14.58
C ARG A 124 10.27 -7.75 -15.07
N CYS A 125 9.73 -8.07 -16.24
CA CYS A 125 8.50 -7.50 -16.78
C CYS A 125 7.48 -8.63 -16.92
N GLN A 126 6.29 -8.44 -16.37
CA GLN A 126 5.15 -9.32 -16.59
C GLN A 126 4.22 -8.65 -17.61
N PRO A 127 4.13 -9.21 -18.83
CA PRO A 127 3.20 -8.69 -19.83
C PRO A 127 1.76 -9.04 -19.44
N PHE A 128 0.80 -8.32 -20.01
CA PHE A 128 -0.61 -8.73 -20.05
C PHE A 128 -0.79 -9.88 -21.07
N ASP A 129 -1.94 -10.56 -20.99
CA ASP A 129 -2.34 -11.56 -21.99
C ASP A 129 -2.61 -10.89 -23.34
N MET A 130 -1.57 -10.84 -24.18
CA MET A 130 -1.60 -10.17 -25.47
C MET A 130 -2.49 -10.93 -26.46
N PRO A 131 -3.55 -10.29 -27.02
CA PRO A 131 -4.35 -10.91 -28.06
C PRO A 131 -3.51 -11.22 -29.30
N ALA A 132 -3.73 -12.38 -29.93
CA ALA A 132 -2.97 -12.81 -31.10
C ALA A 132 -3.05 -11.82 -32.29
N GLY A 133 -4.17 -11.11 -32.41
CA GLY A 133 -4.39 -10.07 -33.43
C GLY A 133 -3.82 -8.69 -33.07
N GLY A 134 -3.19 -8.53 -31.90
CA GLY A 134 -2.77 -7.23 -31.38
C GLY A 134 -3.88 -6.49 -30.64
N ILE A 135 -3.63 -5.22 -30.31
CA ILE A 135 -4.56 -4.37 -29.56
C ILE A 135 -4.95 -3.17 -30.41
N HIS A 136 -6.26 -2.89 -30.52
CA HIS A 136 -6.73 -1.68 -31.17
C HIS A 136 -6.37 -0.43 -30.34
N ARG A 137 -6.05 0.69 -31.00
CA ARG A 137 -5.68 1.95 -30.34
C ARG A 137 -6.61 2.34 -29.18
N ASP A 138 -7.92 2.28 -29.40
CA ASP A 138 -8.92 2.70 -28.41
C ASP A 138 -9.05 1.74 -27.22
N SER A 139 -8.36 0.59 -27.26
CA SER A 139 -8.38 -0.42 -26.19
C SER A 139 -7.07 -0.44 -25.38
N LEU A 140 -6.06 0.36 -25.72
CA LEU A 140 -4.75 0.33 -25.04
C LEU A 140 -4.83 0.58 -23.52
N MET A 141 -5.78 1.41 -23.06
CA MET A 141 -5.97 1.70 -21.64
C MET A 141 -6.52 0.52 -20.82
N GLN A 142 -6.97 -0.56 -21.47
CA GLN A 142 -7.49 -1.76 -20.79
C GLN A 142 -6.40 -2.78 -20.46
N TYR A 143 -5.19 -2.56 -20.97
CA TYR A 143 -4.06 -3.48 -20.84
C TYR A 143 -2.92 -2.81 -20.09
N SER A 144 -2.27 -3.55 -19.19
CA SER A 144 -1.15 -3.02 -18.42
C SER A 144 -0.01 -4.01 -18.25
N LEU A 145 1.19 -3.47 -18.14
CA LEU A 145 2.41 -4.22 -17.92
C LEU A 145 2.91 -3.95 -16.51
N LEU A 146 3.39 -4.99 -15.85
CA LEU A 146 3.99 -4.88 -14.52
C LEU A 146 5.51 -4.97 -14.62
N TYR A 147 6.22 -3.91 -14.23
CA TYR A 147 7.68 -3.89 -14.15
C TYR A 147 8.13 -3.97 -12.71
N PHE A 148 9.14 -4.77 -12.43
CA PHE A 148 9.68 -4.98 -11.09
C PHE A 148 11.14 -4.56 -11.04
N PHE A 149 11.45 -3.71 -10.08
CA PHE A 149 12.79 -3.21 -9.79
C PHE A 149 13.13 -3.45 -8.32
N GLU A 150 14.41 -3.64 -8.03
CA GLU A 150 14.95 -3.76 -6.68
C GLU A 150 16.06 -2.73 -6.50
N TYR A 151 16.04 -2.02 -5.38
CA TYR A 151 17.05 -1.03 -4.99
C TYR A 151 17.67 -1.49 -3.67
N CYS A 152 18.85 -2.11 -3.73
CA CYS A 152 19.53 -2.61 -2.53
C CYS A 152 20.12 -1.46 -1.71
N THR A 153 20.11 -1.61 -0.39
CA THR A 153 20.72 -0.67 0.56
C THR A 153 21.66 -1.42 1.49
N ALA A 154 22.80 -0.80 1.83
CA ALA A 154 23.78 -1.45 2.71
C ALA A 154 23.31 -1.49 4.17
N GLN A 155 22.44 -0.55 4.55
CA GLN A 155 21.88 -0.39 5.90
C GLN A 155 20.43 0.10 5.82
N PRO A 156 19.65 -0.06 6.90
CA PRO A 156 18.30 0.50 7.00
C PRO A 156 18.31 2.01 6.80
N MET A 157 17.58 2.48 5.80
CA MET A 157 17.46 3.92 5.52
C MET A 157 16.40 4.55 6.43
N SER A 158 16.65 5.76 6.94
CA SER A 158 15.64 6.52 7.69
C SER A 158 14.56 7.16 6.79
N GLY A 159 14.76 7.12 5.48
CA GLY A 159 13.82 7.65 4.50
C GLY A 159 14.43 7.75 3.11
N LEU A 160 13.61 8.15 2.15
CA LEU A 160 14.03 8.37 0.76
C LEU A 160 13.15 9.41 0.07
N ARG A 161 13.57 9.85 -1.10
CA ARG A 161 12.82 10.67 -2.04
C ARG A 161 12.57 9.87 -3.31
N ALA A 162 11.31 9.71 -3.69
CA ALA A 162 10.94 9.08 -4.95
C ALA A 162 10.66 10.16 -6.01
N TYR A 163 11.35 10.07 -7.14
CA TYR A 163 11.21 11.01 -8.25
C TYR A 163 10.59 10.32 -9.46
N GLN A 164 9.70 11.04 -10.12
CA GLN A 164 9.21 10.73 -11.45
C GLN A 164 9.50 11.93 -12.36
N GLN A 165 10.11 11.65 -13.52
CA GLN A 165 10.51 12.63 -14.52
C GLN A 165 10.21 12.14 -15.94
N PHE A 166 9.09 11.44 -16.16
CA PHE A 166 8.81 10.81 -17.46
C PHE A 166 8.81 11.82 -18.61
N GLY A 167 9.49 11.47 -19.69
CA GLY A 167 9.71 12.35 -20.85
C GLY A 167 10.80 13.42 -20.65
N GLY A 168 11.37 13.53 -19.45
CA GLY A 168 12.45 14.46 -19.12
C GLY A 168 12.06 15.94 -19.22
N SER A 169 13.06 16.83 -19.26
CA SER A 169 12.86 18.28 -19.27
C SER A 169 12.18 18.83 -20.54
N ARG A 170 11.88 17.98 -21.52
CA ARG A 170 11.19 18.31 -22.78
C ARG A 170 9.99 17.40 -23.03
N ALA A 171 9.42 16.81 -21.96
CA ALA A 171 8.28 15.93 -22.08
C ALA A 171 7.14 16.61 -22.87
N ALA A 172 6.74 16.01 -23.99
CA ALA A 172 5.61 16.48 -24.78
C ALA A 172 4.26 16.07 -24.17
N VAL A 173 4.30 15.10 -23.25
CA VAL A 173 3.14 14.47 -22.61
C VAL A 173 3.26 14.69 -21.10
N PRO A 174 2.30 15.38 -20.46
CA PRO A 174 2.22 15.45 -19.01
C PRO A 174 2.06 14.04 -18.43
N ALA A 175 2.80 13.74 -17.37
CA ALA A 175 2.78 12.44 -16.73
C ALA A 175 2.61 12.60 -15.22
N VAL A 176 1.70 11.81 -14.66
CA VAL A 176 1.41 11.77 -13.24
C VAL A 176 1.53 10.32 -12.77
N MET A 177 2.18 10.12 -11.63
CA MET A 177 2.32 8.79 -11.04
C MET A 177 1.58 8.72 -9.71
N MET A 178 0.59 7.84 -9.65
CA MET A 178 -0.07 7.46 -8.40
C MET A 178 0.82 6.50 -7.64
N ALA A 179 1.28 6.88 -6.47
CA ALA A 179 2.25 6.11 -5.71
C ALA A 179 1.68 5.61 -4.38
N SER A 180 2.01 4.37 -4.05
CA SER A 180 1.81 3.79 -2.72
C SER A 180 3.13 3.28 -2.18
N ALA A 181 3.35 3.42 -0.88
CA ALA A 181 4.54 2.95 -0.20
C ALA A 181 4.13 2.15 1.01
N PHE A 182 4.77 1.01 1.20
CA PHE A 182 4.65 0.16 2.37
C PHE A 182 6.04 0.03 2.99
N GLN A 183 6.14 0.29 4.29
CA GLN A 183 7.29 -0.15 5.06
C GLN A 183 7.00 -1.55 5.59
N GLU A 184 8.00 -2.44 5.61
CA GLU A 184 7.87 -3.73 6.27
C GLU A 184 7.50 -3.53 7.75
N GLY A 185 6.48 -4.26 8.22
CA GLY A 185 5.89 -4.04 9.55
C GLY A 185 4.79 -2.97 9.61
N ALA A 186 4.55 -2.21 8.53
CA ALA A 186 3.48 -1.21 8.51
C ALA A 186 2.10 -1.82 8.29
N GLN A 187 1.10 -1.24 8.96
CA GLN A 187 -0.30 -1.68 8.85
C GLN A 187 -1.03 -1.07 7.63
N ALA A 188 -0.60 0.10 7.16
CA ALA A 188 -1.24 0.80 6.05
C ALA A 188 -0.20 1.40 5.10
N PRO A 189 -0.52 1.52 3.80
CA PRO A 189 0.33 2.25 2.89
C PRO A 189 0.22 3.75 3.10
N LEU A 190 1.31 4.46 2.83
CA LEU A 190 1.24 5.89 2.52
C LEU A 190 0.89 6.05 1.04
N LEU A 191 -0.03 6.96 0.72
CA LEU A 191 -0.41 7.28 -0.65
C LEU A 191 0.07 8.69 -1.01
N SER A 192 0.49 8.86 -2.26
CA SER A 192 0.86 10.15 -2.80
C SER A 192 0.72 10.19 -4.33
N GLU A 193 0.82 11.39 -4.86
CA GLU A 193 1.00 11.65 -6.27
C GLU A 193 2.43 12.15 -6.46
N ILE A 194 3.16 11.54 -7.40
CA ILE A 194 4.47 12.01 -7.82
C ILE A 194 4.30 12.69 -9.18
N SER A 195 4.53 13.99 -9.18
CA SER A 195 4.50 14.84 -10.37
C SER A 195 5.92 15.27 -10.74
N PHE A 196 6.12 15.65 -12.00
CA PHE A 196 7.43 16.06 -12.51
C PHE A 196 8.08 17.14 -11.62
N GLY A 197 9.29 16.87 -11.14
CA GLY A 197 10.07 17.82 -10.33
C GLY A 197 9.62 17.95 -8.86
N HIS A 198 8.58 17.24 -8.46
CA HIS A 198 8.08 17.24 -7.09
C HIS A 198 8.26 15.84 -6.46
N PRO A 199 9.41 15.57 -5.81
CA PRO A 199 9.64 14.26 -5.23
C PRO A 199 8.69 13.99 -4.07
N TRP A 200 8.32 12.71 -3.94
CA TRP A 200 7.65 12.24 -2.75
C TRP A 200 8.66 11.85 -1.67
N LEU A 201 8.65 12.60 -0.57
CA LEU A 201 9.46 12.32 0.61
C LEU A 201 8.79 11.25 1.47
N LEU A 202 9.56 10.20 1.76
CA LEU A 202 9.21 9.07 2.60
C LEU A 202 10.13 9.05 3.82
N HIS A 203 9.56 8.86 5.00
CA HIS A 203 10.28 8.64 6.25
C HIS A 203 9.94 7.27 6.78
N PHE A 204 10.96 6.50 7.15
CA PHE A 204 10.80 5.16 7.70
C PHE A 204 11.07 5.18 9.21
N ASP A 205 10.25 4.45 9.96
CA ASP A 205 10.40 4.25 11.39
C ASP A 205 10.56 2.75 11.66
N TRP A 206 11.81 2.30 11.74
CA TRP A 206 12.11 0.88 11.96
C TRP A 206 11.91 0.43 13.41
N GLU A 207 11.79 1.38 14.36
CA GLU A 207 11.52 1.07 15.76
C GLU A 207 10.02 0.82 15.98
N THR A 208 9.18 1.63 15.33
CA THR A 208 7.71 1.52 15.42
C THR A 208 7.05 1.47 14.04
N PRO A 209 7.31 0.43 13.23
CA PRO A 209 6.89 0.36 11.82
C PRO A 209 5.37 0.47 11.62
N GLY A 210 4.57 0.04 12.60
CA GLY A 210 3.12 0.15 12.57
C GLY A 210 2.55 1.58 12.54
N ASN A 211 3.37 2.61 12.85
CA ASN A 211 2.97 4.01 12.74
C ASN A 211 3.12 4.58 11.32
N PHE A 212 3.84 3.89 10.43
CA PHE A 212 4.02 4.33 9.06
C PHE A 212 2.66 4.47 8.35
N GLY A 213 2.43 5.64 7.73
CA GLY A 213 1.19 5.95 7.02
C GLY A 213 0.00 6.35 7.92
N ARG A 214 0.14 6.36 9.25
CA ARG A 214 -0.97 6.59 10.20
C ARG A 214 -1.35 8.07 10.39
N ASP A 215 -0.43 9.01 10.10
CA ASP A 215 -0.60 10.45 10.36
C ASP A 215 -1.49 11.21 9.36
N LYS A 216 -1.94 10.56 8.29
CA LYS A 216 -2.96 11.15 7.41
C LYS A 216 -4.30 10.53 7.79
N GLY A 217 -5.10 11.26 8.57
CA GLY A 217 -6.42 10.87 9.10
C GLY A 217 -7.52 10.58 8.06
N GLN A 218 -7.16 10.06 6.88
CA GLN A 218 -8.08 9.38 5.99
C GLN A 218 -7.80 7.87 6.09
N PRO A 219 -8.78 7.05 6.49
CA PRO A 219 -8.66 5.61 6.30
C PRO A 219 -8.38 5.37 4.82
N SER A 220 -7.23 4.78 4.52
CA SER A 220 -6.93 4.36 3.16
C SER A 220 -8.03 3.39 2.72
N PRO A 221 -8.59 3.50 1.50
CA PRO A 221 -9.43 2.44 0.94
C PRO A 221 -8.65 1.11 0.77
N PHE A 222 -7.32 1.16 0.92
CA PHE A 222 -6.40 0.02 0.99
C PHE A 222 -5.83 -0.22 2.39
N ALA A 223 -6.31 0.48 3.43
CA ALA A 223 -6.03 0.11 4.81
C ALA A 223 -6.61 -1.28 5.00
N ARG A 224 -5.73 -2.29 4.97
CA ARG A 224 -6.15 -3.64 5.28
C ARG A 224 -6.63 -3.63 6.73
N LYS A 225 -7.85 -4.13 6.92
CA LYS A 225 -8.33 -4.56 8.24
C LYS A 225 -7.25 -5.45 8.84
N GLU A 226 -6.89 -5.25 10.10
CA GLU A 226 -5.79 -5.97 10.76
C GLU A 226 -5.92 -7.48 10.47
N ASP A 227 -4.96 -8.01 9.68
CA ASP A 227 -5.07 -9.35 9.10
C ASP A 227 -4.86 -10.44 10.18
N LEU A 228 -4.21 -10.10 11.30
CA LEU A 228 -4.02 -10.96 12.47
C LEU A 228 -3.64 -10.11 13.69
N THR A 229 -4.32 -10.36 14.80
CA THR A 229 -4.07 -9.72 16.10
C THR A 229 -3.77 -10.76 17.16
N THR A 230 -2.79 -10.47 18.01
CA THR A 230 -2.45 -11.26 19.19
C THR A 230 -2.63 -10.40 20.43
N LEU A 231 -3.36 -10.91 21.42
CA LEU A 231 -3.37 -10.38 22.78
C LEU A 231 -2.52 -11.31 23.66
N LEU A 232 -1.63 -10.73 24.44
CA LEU A 232 -0.79 -11.48 25.37
C LEU A 232 -1.02 -10.94 26.79
N GLN A 233 -1.33 -11.81 27.73
CA GLN A 233 -1.39 -11.46 29.15
C GLN A 233 -0.35 -12.24 29.93
N ILE A 234 0.47 -11.53 30.70
CA ILE A 234 1.53 -12.12 31.54
C ILE A 234 1.19 -11.80 33.00
N ASN A 235 1.04 -12.85 33.81
CA ASN A 235 0.77 -12.74 35.24
C ASN A 235 1.49 -13.83 36.04
N GLU A 236 1.24 -13.89 37.35
CA GLU A 236 1.86 -14.89 38.24
C GLU A 236 1.45 -16.32 37.95
N ALA A 237 0.21 -16.53 37.47
CA ALA A 237 -0.34 -17.86 37.20
C ALA A 237 0.12 -18.43 35.85
N GLY A 238 0.47 -17.56 34.91
CA GLY A 238 0.96 -17.97 33.60
C GLY A 238 0.86 -16.89 32.54
N ILE A 239 1.03 -17.35 31.30
CA ILE A 239 0.91 -16.53 30.10
C ILE A 239 -0.34 -16.98 29.35
N TRP A 240 -1.20 -16.04 29.02
CA TRP A 240 -2.37 -16.23 28.16
C TRP A 240 -2.11 -15.56 26.83
N GLN A 241 -2.36 -16.27 25.74
CA GLN A 241 -2.22 -15.74 24.39
C GLN A 241 -3.52 -15.99 23.63
N GLU A 242 -4.13 -14.94 23.12
CA GLU A 242 -5.29 -15.00 22.23
C GLU A 242 -4.88 -14.52 20.85
N ILE A 243 -5.07 -15.36 19.83
CA ILE A 243 -4.75 -15.06 18.44
C ILE A 243 -6.04 -15.03 17.66
N SER A 244 -6.28 -13.94 16.93
CA SER A 244 -7.45 -13.74 16.09
C SER A 244 -7.03 -13.46 14.64
N LEU A 245 -7.61 -14.20 13.70
CA LEU A 245 -7.35 -14.03 12.27
C LEU A 245 -8.58 -14.36 11.41
N PRO A 246 -8.75 -13.73 10.24
CA PRO A 246 -9.71 -14.15 9.23
C PRO A 246 -9.41 -15.59 8.75
N PHE A 247 -10.45 -16.33 8.40
CA PHE A 247 -10.31 -17.71 7.93
C PHE A 247 -9.44 -17.82 6.68
N GLU A 248 -9.58 -16.89 5.73
CA GLU A 248 -8.74 -16.83 4.52
C GLU A 248 -7.23 -16.81 4.86
N LYS A 249 -6.85 -16.15 5.97
CA LYS A 249 -5.45 -16.07 6.40
C LYS A 249 -4.96 -17.37 6.99
N LEU A 250 -5.82 -18.12 7.69
CA LEU A 250 -5.47 -19.45 8.18
C LEU A 250 -5.02 -20.37 7.04
N GLU A 251 -5.66 -20.26 5.87
CA GLU A 251 -5.31 -21.04 4.67
C GLU A 251 -3.92 -20.73 4.12
N THR A 252 -3.37 -19.55 4.45
CA THR A 252 -1.99 -19.18 4.09
C THR A 252 -0.95 -19.76 5.04
N LEU A 253 -1.38 -20.16 6.24
CA LEU A 253 -0.52 -20.69 7.31
C LEU A 253 -0.50 -22.22 7.30
N MET A 254 -1.61 -22.86 6.93
CA MET A 254 -1.73 -24.31 6.90
C MET A 254 -2.74 -24.79 5.84
N PRO A 255 -2.58 -26.01 5.31
CA PRO A 255 -3.59 -26.62 4.45
C PRO A 255 -4.93 -26.79 5.18
N VAL A 256 -6.01 -26.39 4.53
CA VAL A 256 -7.38 -26.54 5.06
C VAL A 256 -8.20 -27.38 4.07
N PRO A 257 -8.21 -28.72 4.22
CA PRO A 257 -8.97 -29.59 3.34
C PRO A 257 -10.47 -29.38 3.57
N ARG A 258 -11.21 -29.14 2.48
CA ARG A 258 -12.67 -29.00 2.51
C ARG A 258 -13.31 -29.45 1.21
N ALA A 259 -14.52 -29.97 1.29
CA ALA A 259 -15.31 -30.40 0.14
C ALA A 259 -15.82 -29.22 -0.68
N ARG A 260 -16.14 -28.09 -0.02
CA ARG A 260 -16.71 -26.89 -0.66
C ARG A 260 -15.88 -25.65 -0.36
N ALA A 261 -15.56 -24.87 -1.39
CA ALA A 261 -14.69 -23.69 -1.24
C ALA A 261 -15.26 -22.63 -0.29
N ALA A 262 -16.58 -22.41 -0.29
CA ALA A 262 -17.24 -21.32 0.42
C ALA A 262 -17.86 -21.70 1.79
N CYS A 263 -17.75 -22.96 2.20
CA CYS A 263 -18.39 -23.46 3.42
C CYS A 263 -17.49 -24.49 4.10
N LEU A 264 -17.42 -24.42 5.43
CA LEU A 264 -16.82 -25.43 6.28
C LEU A 264 -17.93 -26.22 6.96
N GLU A 265 -18.05 -27.50 6.62
CA GLU A 265 -19.09 -28.37 7.16
C GLU A 265 -18.84 -28.67 8.64
N ARG A 266 -19.88 -28.98 9.41
CA ARG A 266 -19.73 -29.21 10.86
C ARG A 266 -18.74 -30.34 11.19
N SER A 267 -18.70 -31.38 10.37
CA SER A 267 -17.73 -32.48 10.52
C SER A 267 -16.30 -32.03 10.20
N GLU A 268 -16.13 -31.16 9.20
CA GLU A 268 -14.83 -30.58 8.84
C GLU A 268 -14.36 -29.60 9.92
N GLU A 269 -15.27 -28.81 10.49
CA GLU A 269 -14.98 -27.86 11.57
C GLU A 269 -14.37 -28.57 12.79
N VAL A 270 -14.94 -29.71 13.20
CA VAL A 270 -14.43 -30.48 14.34
C VAL A 270 -13.01 -30.99 14.09
N LEU A 271 -12.73 -31.50 12.89
CA LEU A 271 -11.39 -31.97 12.52
C LEU A 271 -10.42 -30.79 12.41
N LEU A 272 -10.84 -29.70 11.78
CA LEU A 272 -10.00 -28.52 11.61
C LEU A 272 -9.64 -27.87 12.94
N LYS A 273 -10.54 -27.86 13.95
CA LYS A 273 -10.19 -27.38 15.30
C LYS A 273 -8.99 -28.14 15.87
N HIS A 274 -8.95 -29.45 15.69
CA HIS A 274 -7.85 -30.28 16.16
C HIS A 274 -6.55 -29.95 15.40
N ASP A 275 -6.62 -29.81 14.08
CA ASP A 275 -5.45 -29.50 13.26
C ASP A 275 -4.90 -28.10 13.53
N VAL A 276 -5.77 -27.10 13.71
CA VAL A 276 -5.41 -25.73 14.10
C VAL A 276 -4.77 -25.75 15.48
N ALA A 277 -5.37 -26.42 16.47
CA ALA A 277 -4.80 -26.52 17.80
C ALA A 277 -3.39 -27.12 17.75
N ALA A 278 -3.21 -28.23 17.02
CA ALA A 278 -1.91 -28.87 16.85
C ALA A 278 -0.89 -27.99 16.12
N CYS A 279 -1.33 -27.17 15.15
CA CYS A 279 -0.49 -26.24 14.42
C CYS A 279 0.04 -25.15 15.35
N PHE A 280 -0.85 -24.46 16.06
CA PHE A 280 -0.50 -23.35 16.95
C PHE A 280 0.26 -23.81 18.21
N SER A 281 -0.02 -25.00 18.75
CA SER A 281 0.77 -25.58 19.85
C SER A 281 2.25 -25.78 19.52
N ARG A 282 2.60 -25.99 18.24
CA ARG A 282 4.00 -26.19 17.80
C ARG A 282 4.69 -24.89 17.40
N GLN A 283 3.92 -23.87 17.03
CA GLN A 283 4.42 -22.66 16.39
C GLN A 283 4.51 -21.48 17.35
N ALA A 284 3.64 -21.41 18.36
CA ALA A 284 3.72 -20.39 19.38
C ALA A 284 4.90 -20.69 20.32
N ARG A 285 6.06 -20.09 20.00
CA ARG A 285 7.29 -20.23 20.78
C ARG A 285 7.35 -19.12 21.80
N ILE A 286 7.14 -19.48 23.05
CA ILE A 286 7.29 -18.58 24.19
C ILE A 286 8.40 -19.13 25.09
N THR A 287 9.31 -18.27 25.52
CA THR A 287 10.24 -18.57 26.61
C THR A 287 9.95 -17.64 27.79
N ALA A 288 10.02 -18.16 29.00
CA ALA A 288 10.03 -17.36 30.23
C ALA A 288 11.30 -17.63 31.02
N ASP A 289 12.04 -16.59 31.40
CA ASP A 289 13.35 -16.69 32.04
C ASP A 289 14.33 -17.62 31.28
N GLY A 290 14.26 -17.59 29.94
CA GLY A 290 15.04 -18.46 29.05
C GLY A 290 14.57 -19.94 28.98
N VAL A 291 13.52 -20.32 29.69
CA VAL A 291 12.93 -21.66 29.67
C VAL A 291 11.81 -21.72 28.61
N PRO A 292 11.86 -22.65 27.65
CA PRO A 292 10.80 -22.80 26.66
C PRO A 292 9.51 -23.32 27.31
N LEU A 293 8.40 -22.68 27.00
CA LEU A 293 7.07 -23.05 27.45
C LEU A 293 6.28 -23.72 26.32
N TYR A 294 5.42 -24.64 26.71
CA TYR A 294 4.45 -25.27 25.82
C TYR A 294 3.05 -25.07 26.39
N PRO A 295 2.04 -24.82 25.53
CA PRO A 295 0.71 -24.58 26.01
C PRO A 295 0.11 -25.87 26.56
N VAL A 296 -0.44 -25.82 27.77
CA VAL A 296 -1.15 -26.98 28.37
C VAL A 296 -2.60 -27.07 27.93
N SER A 297 -3.16 -25.95 27.45
CA SER A 297 -4.47 -25.90 26.83
C SER A 297 -4.44 -25.02 25.59
N VAL A 298 -5.08 -25.51 24.53
CA VAL A 298 -5.35 -24.76 23.31
C VAL A 298 -6.82 -24.88 22.98
N HIS A 299 -7.52 -23.75 22.94
CA HIS A 299 -8.92 -23.67 22.54
C HIS A 299 -9.01 -23.02 21.16
N VAL A 300 -9.83 -23.59 20.28
CA VAL A 300 -10.05 -23.07 18.92
C VAL A 300 -11.53 -22.84 18.72
N ALA A 301 -11.88 -21.61 18.36
CA ALA A 301 -13.23 -21.20 18.02
C ALA A 301 -13.29 -20.63 16.61
N PHE A 302 -14.34 -21.00 15.87
CA PHE A 302 -14.68 -20.38 14.60
C PHE A 302 -15.90 -19.49 14.78
N SER A 303 -15.87 -18.31 14.19
CA SER A 303 -17.00 -17.38 14.19
C SER A 303 -17.33 -16.95 12.75
N GLY A 304 -18.61 -16.64 12.50
CA GLY A 304 -19.10 -16.26 11.18
C GLY A 304 -20.55 -16.67 10.96
N ALA A 305 -21.07 -16.34 9.78
CA ALA A 305 -22.45 -16.66 9.42
C ALA A 305 -22.66 -18.18 9.28
N GLN A 306 -23.76 -18.69 9.81
CA GLN A 306 -24.12 -20.11 9.73
C GLN A 306 -25.07 -20.36 8.56
N GLY A 307 -24.73 -21.33 7.70
CA GLY A 307 -25.60 -21.87 6.67
C GLY A 307 -26.30 -23.14 7.13
N ALA A 308 -27.07 -23.77 6.24
CA ALA A 308 -27.76 -25.03 6.52
C ALA A 308 -26.78 -26.16 6.89
N ASP A 309 -25.63 -26.19 6.23
CA ASP A 309 -24.68 -27.30 6.30
C ASP A 309 -23.43 -27.03 7.16
N GLY A 310 -23.23 -25.78 7.60
CA GLY A 310 -22.01 -25.39 8.32
C GLY A 310 -21.72 -23.89 8.26
N LEU A 311 -20.47 -23.54 8.56
CA LEU A 311 -19.97 -22.16 8.61
C LEU A 311 -19.75 -21.62 7.19
N LEU A 312 -20.26 -20.42 6.91
CA LEU A 312 -19.99 -19.69 5.67
C LEU A 312 -18.68 -18.91 5.80
N LEU A 313 -17.78 -19.05 4.82
CA LEU A 313 -16.39 -18.59 4.96
C LEU A 313 -16.13 -17.14 4.56
N ALA A 314 -17.08 -16.45 3.91
CA ALA A 314 -16.88 -15.11 3.36
C ALA A 314 -16.38 -14.08 4.40
N ASP A 315 -16.87 -14.18 5.64
CA ASP A 315 -16.50 -13.30 6.76
C ASP A 315 -16.13 -14.12 8.01
N ALA A 316 -15.72 -15.37 7.83
CA ALA A 316 -15.38 -16.24 8.96
C ALA A 316 -14.05 -15.81 9.60
N ALA A 317 -13.95 -15.97 10.92
CA ALA A 317 -12.74 -15.74 11.69
C ALA A 317 -12.43 -16.94 12.59
N VAL A 318 -11.15 -17.05 12.94
CA VAL A 318 -10.59 -18.09 13.80
C VAL A 318 -10.00 -17.40 15.02
N GLN A 319 -10.35 -17.90 16.20
CA GLN A 319 -9.78 -17.49 17.47
C GLN A 319 -9.08 -18.69 18.10
N VAL A 320 -7.82 -18.49 18.51
CA VAL A 320 -6.99 -19.51 19.16
C VAL A 320 -6.55 -18.96 20.51
N GLU A 321 -6.90 -19.63 21.58
CA GLU A 321 -6.50 -19.29 22.94
C GLU A 321 -5.51 -20.33 23.46
N LEU A 322 -4.35 -19.87 23.91
CA LEU A 322 -3.29 -20.70 24.45
C LEU A 322 -2.97 -20.28 25.88
N PHE A 323 -2.79 -21.26 26.77
CA PHE A 323 -2.36 -21.01 28.15
C PHE A 323 -1.05 -21.76 28.46
N TYR A 324 -0.08 -21.01 28.98
CA TYR A 324 1.24 -21.49 29.37
C TYR A 324 1.39 -21.29 30.88
N PRO A 325 1.35 -22.37 31.69
CA PRO A 325 1.46 -22.24 33.13
C PRO A 325 2.89 -21.87 33.50
N LEU A 326 3.03 -21.12 34.59
CA LEU A 326 4.32 -20.77 35.17
C LEU A 326 4.40 -21.31 36.59
N GLU A 327 5.58 -21.81 36.97
CA GLU A 327 5.85 -22.23 38.36
C GLU A 327 6.02 -21.03 39.29
N LYS A 328 6.52 -19.91 38.74
CA LYS A 328 6.73 -18.65 39.43
C LYS A 328 6.53 -17.50 38.44
N ALA A 329 6.27 -16.32 38.97
CA ALA A 329 6.14 -15.12 38.18
C ALA A 329 7.45 -14.83 37.40
N PRO A 330 7.42 -14.60 36.07
CA PRO A 330 8.61 -14.51 35.22
C PRO A 330 9.24 -13.11 35.25
N ASP A 331 10.56 -13.02 35.22
CA ASP A 331 11.29 -11.75 35.12
C ASP A 331 11.51 -11.34 33.65
N ASP A 332 11.52 -12.32 32.74
CA ASP A 332 11.68 -12.14 31.29
C ASP A 332 10.68 -13.03 30.54
N VAL A 333 10.09 -12.51 29.46
CA VAL A 333 9.27 -13.27 28.51
C VAL A 333 9.64 -12.87 27.09
N VAL A 334 9.98 -13.87 26.27
CA VAL A 334 10.18 -13.71 24.83
C VAL A 334 9.10 -14.48 24.10
N VAL A 335 8.40 -13.80 23.19
CA VAL A 335 7.44 -14.40 22.27
C VAL A 335 8.03 -14.30 20.87
N SER A 336 8.28 -15.44 20.24
CA SER A 336 8.77 -15.51 18.87
C SER A 336 7.65 -15.91 17.93
N TRP A 337 7.55 -15.20 16.81
CA TRP A 337 6.65 -15.48 15.72
C TRP A 337 7.42 -15.62 14.41
N ASP A 338 7.37 -16.78 13.75
CA ASP A 338 8.11 -17.05 12.50
C ASP A 338 7.23 -17.42 11.30
N LEU A 339 5.90 -17.48 11.45
CA LEU A 339 4.97 -17.78 10.36
C LEU A 339 4.58 -16.52 9.58
N PHE A 340 5.53 -15.93 8.87
CA PHE A 340 5.21 -14.89 7.90
C PHE A 340 4.94 -15.51 6.53
N SER A 341 3.92 -15.01 5.85
CA SER A 341 3.65 -15.35 4.45
C SER A 341 3.69 -14.07 3.60
N TRP A 342 3.77 -14.19 2.28
CA TRP A 342 3.70 -13.03 1.39
C TRP A 342 2.39 -12.23 1.56
N GLN A 343 1.34 -12.86 2.10
CA GLN A 343 0.04 -12.26 2.42
C GLN A 343 -0.09 -11.80 3.88
N ALA A 344 0.69 -12.35 4.80
CA ALA A 344 0.68 -12.06 6.24
C ALA A 344 2.08 -11.57 6.65
N ARG A 345 2.36 -10.29 6.37
CA ARG A 345 3.70 -9.68 6.48
C ARG A 345 3.98 -9.07 7.86
N SER A 346 2.94 -8.68 8.59
CA SER A 346 3.08 -8.04 9.89
C SER A 346 1.88 -8.29 10.78
N TRP A 347 2.11 -8.60 12.05
CA TRP A 347 1.04 -8.97 12.98
C TRP A 347 1.09 -8.10 14.22
N ALA A 348 -0.05 -7.57 14.63
CA ALA A 348 -0.13 -6.73 15.81
C ALA A 348 -0.15 -7.57 17.08
N LEU A 349 0.65 -7.17 18.07
CA LEU A 349 0.64 -7.70 19.42
C LEU A 349 0.27 -6.57 20.39
N GLU A 350 -0.71 -6.84 21.25
CA GLU A 350 -0.97 -6.04 22.46
C GLU A 350 -0.68 -6.92 23.68
N ALA A 351 0.40 -6.60 24.40
CA ALA A 351 0.85 -7.34 25.54
C ALA A 351 0.56 -6.58 26.83
N THR A 352 -0.10 -7.22 27.78
CA THR A 352 -0.37 -6.69 29.12
C THR A 352 0.29 -7.58 30.17
N ALA A 353 1.32 -7.06 30.82
CA ALA A 353 2.10 -7.78 31.82
C ALA A 353 2.00 -7.05 33.15
N PHE A 354 1.51 -7.74 34.19
CA PHE A 354 1.38 -7.16 35.54
C PHE A 354 0.68 -5.78 35.56
N GLY A 355 -0.33 -5.60 34.70
CA GLY A 355 -1.11 -4.36 34.58
C GLY A 355 -0.49 -3.28 33.69
N GLN A 356 0.70 -3.50 33.12
CA GLN A 356 1.32 -2.61 32.16
C GLN A 356 1.10 -3.10 30.73
N SER A 357 0.59 -2.23 29.87
CA SER A 357 0.32 -2.56 28.47
C SER A 357 1.43 -2.02 27.55
N SER A 358 1.79 -2.83 26.56
CA SER A 358 2.73 -2.52 25.50
C SER A 358 2.18 -3.00 24.16
N ARG A 359 2.63 -2.39 23.08
CA ARG A 359 2.27 -2.78 21.72
C ARG A 359 3.52 -3.12 20.95
N PHE A 360 3.40 -4.12 20.10
CA PHE A 360 4.48 -4.59 19.25
C PHE A 360 3.91 -5.01 17.89
N THR A 361 4.76 -5.07 16.88
CA THR A 361 4.36 -5.59 15.57
C THR A 361 5.39 -6.60 15.11
N PHE A 362 4.98 -7.86 15.09
CA PHE A 362 5.79 -8.93 14.51
C PHE A 362 5.96 -8.67 13.02
N SER A 363 7.18 -8.84 12.52
CA SER A 363 7.50 -8.86 11.09
C SER A 363 8.65 -9.84 10.85
N ARG A 364 8.96 -10.12 9.58
CA ARG A 364 10.07 -11.02 9.24
C ARG A 364 11.42 -10.60 9.84
N TYR A 365 11.62 -9.31 10.07
CA TYR A 365 12.86 -8.74 10.60
C TYR A 365 12.76 -8.37 12.09
N GLN A 366 11.55 -8.34 12.63
CA GLN A 366 11.28 -8.21 14.06
C GLN A 366 10.37 -9.38 14.52
N PRO A 367 10.87 -10.63 14.45
CA PRO A 367 10.07 -11.81 14.74
C PRO A 367 9.88 -12.04 16.25
N GLU A 368 10.53 -11.25 17.10
CA GLU A 368 10.53 -11.47 18.54
C GLU A 368 10.07 -10.24 19.31
N PHE A 369 9.10 -10.47 20.18
CA PHE A 369 8.71 -9.54 21.22
C PHE A 369 9.42 -9.93 22.52
N HIS A 370 10.00 -8.93 23.18
CA HIS A 370 10.73 -9.10 24.45
C HIS A 370 10.04 -8.26 25.52
N TRP A 371 9.67 -8.89 26.63
CA TRP A 371 9.18 -8.21 27.82
C TRP A 371 10.09 -8.52 29.00
N GLN A 372 10.43 -7.48 29.77
CA GLN A 372 11.16 -7.63 31.03
C GLN A 372 10.41 -6.97 32.16
N ARG A 373 10.45 -7.60 33.33
CA ARG A 373 9.92 -7.05 34.56
C ARG A 373 10.78 -5.87 34.99
N ASP A 374 10.17 -4.70 35.12
CA ASP A 374 10.80 -3.59 35.81
C ASP A 374 10.84 -3.90 37.31
N THR A 375 11.98 -4.39 37.79
CA THR A 375 12.20 -4.69 39.21
C THR A 375 12.58 -3.46 40.02
N GLY A 376 12.66 -2.26 39.42
CA GLY A 376 12.96 -1.02 40.13
C GLY A 376 14.37 -0.91 40.72
N GLU A 377 15.28 -1.86 40.44
CA GLU A 377 16.67 -1.79 40.92
C GLU A 377 17.58 -1.00 39.96
N ALA A 378 17.25 0.26 39.74
CA ALA A 378 18.17 1.25 39.16
C ALA A 378 18.83 2.07 40.29
N GLY A 379 19.99 1.62 40.77
CA GLY A 379 21.08 2.51 41.12
C GLY A 379 21.04 3.25 42.47
N GLN A 380 20.96 2.53 43.59
CA GLN A 380 21.55 3.02 44.84
C GLN A 380 23.00 2.52 44.95
N LYS A 381 23.90 3.07 44.11
CA LYS A 381 25.34 3.03 44.35
C LYS A 381 25.84 4.42 44.75
N ALA A 382 25.96 4.56 46.08
CA ALA A 382 26.96 5.31 46.82
C ALA A 382 27.21 6.78 46.41
N GLY A 383 26.59 7.68 47.17
CA GLY A 383 27.36 8.82 47.68
C GLY A 383 28.45 8.30 48.62
N GLY A 384 29.66 8.81 48.43
CA GLY A 384 30.85 8.43 49.20
C GLY A 384 32.07 9.21 48.71
N GLU A 385 32.10 10.48 49.14
CA GLU A 385 33.19 11.48 49.12
C GLU A 385 33.66 12.08 47.79
#